data_AF-A0A9X0H1X2-F1
#
_entry.id   AF-A0A9X0H1X2-F1
#
_cell.length_a   1.000
_cell.length_b   1.000
_cell.length_c   1.000
_cell.angle_alpha   90.00
_cell.angle_beta   90.00
_cell.angle_gamma   90.00
#
_symmetry.space_group_name_H-M   'P 1'
#
loop_
_entity.id
_entity.type
_entity.pdbx_description
1 polymer ?
#
loop_
_entity_poly.entity_id
_entity_poly.type
_entity_poly.pdbx_seq_one_letter_code
_entity_poly.pdbx_strand_id
1 'polypeptide(L)'
;MAIIQRAPKPASADRESSQVAAKAAATAPDSKAKKNIRGKREMFQVGFEPELLAEFDAARKQLGLSRPALIKIAVRRLLDAGV
;
A
#
# COMPACT_ATOMS: atom_id res chain seq x y z
N MET A 1 36.55 29.69 -21.32
CA MET A 1 35.26 28.97 -21.17
C MET A 1 35.58 27.53 -20.81
N ALA A 2 35.16 27.03 -19.64
CA ALA A 2 35.43 25.66 -19.20
C ALA A 2 34.22 24.77 -19.51
N ILE A 3 34.45 23.68 -20.26
CA ILE A 3 33.40 22.73 -20.68
C ILE A 3 33.38 21.61 -19.65
N ILE A 4 32.33 21.53 -18.83
CA ILE A 4 32.16 20.47 -17.84
C ILE A 4 31.70 19.19 -18.58
N GLN A 5 32.60 18.22 -18.76
CA GLN A 5 32.24 16.90 -19.27
C GLN A 5 31.58 16.08 -18.16
N ARG A 6 30.32 15.68 -18.36
CA ARG A 6 29.60 14.77 -17.45
C ARG A 6 30.08 13.33 -17.66
N ALA A 7 30.35 12.63 -16.56
CA ALA A 7 30.68 11.21 -16.57
C ALA A 7 29.52 10.36 -17.14
N PRO A 8 29.82 9.27 -17.88
CA PRO A 8 28.80 8.41 -18.46
C PRO A 8 28.02 7.66 -17.37
N LYS A 9 26.69 7.66 -17.51
CA LYS A 9 25.74 6.98 -16.62
C LYS A 9 26.00 5.46 -16.68
N PRO A 10 26.09 4.75 -15.54
CA PRO A 10 26.31 3.30 -15.56
C PRO A 10 25.15 2.61 -16.29
N ALA A 11 25.50 1.62 -17.11
CA ALA A 11 24.57 0.87 -17.94
C ALA A 11 23.43 0.28 -17.09
N SER A 12 22.20 0.50 -17.54
CA SER A 12 21.01 -0.14 -17.00
C SER A 12 21.22 -1.65 -16.94
N ALA A 13 21.05 -2.24 -15.76
CA ALA A 13 21.19 -3.68 -15.55
C ALA A 13 20.34 -4.46 -16.57
N ASP A 14 20.95 -5.49 -17.15
CA ASP A 14 20.39 -6.30 -18.21
C ASP A 14 19.10 -7.00 -17.75
N ARG A 15 18.04 -6.90 -18.56
CA ARG A 15 16.71 -7.44 -18.21
C ARG A 15 16.75 -8.96 -18.05
N GLU A 16 17.64 -9.63 -18.76
CA GLU A 16 17.80 -11.08 -18.69
C GLU A 16 18.37 -11.50 -17.34
N SER A 17 19.33 -10.75 -16.82
CA SER A 17 19.93 -10.98 -15.49
C SER A 17 18.90 -10.85 -14.37
N SER A 18 17.95 -9.92 -14.53
CA SER A 18 16.86 -9.71 -13.57
C SER A 18 15.86 -10.87 -13.56
N GLN A 19 15.58 -11.47 -14.73
CA GLN A 19 14.69 -12.63 -14.83
C GLN A 19 15.33 -13.91 -14.29
N VAL A 20 16.63 -14.11 -14.51
CA VAL A 20 17.37 -15.26 -13.97
C VAL A 20 17.44 -15.20 -12.43
N ALA A 21 17.71 -14.02 -11.87
CA ALA A 21 17.70 -13.81 -10.43
C ALA A 21 16.31 -14.05 -9.80
N ALA A 22 15.24 -13.61 -10.47
CA ALA A 22 13.87 -13.85 -10.02
C ALA A 22 13.49 -15.35 -10.03
N LYS A 23 13.93 -16.10 -11.05
CA LYS A 23 13.72 -17.55 -11.12
C LYS A 23 14.49 -18.30 -10.03
N ALA A 24 15.73 -17.89 -9.75
CA ALA A 24 16.54 -18.49 -8.68
C ALA A 24 15.98 -18.23 -7.28
N ALA A 25 15.38 -17.06 -7.04
CA ALA A 25 14.72 -16.74 -5.77
C ALA A 25 13.41 -17.52 -5.57
N ALA A 26 12.73 -17.93 -6.64
CA ALA A 26 11.50 -18.71 -6.59
C ALA A 26 11.71 -20.19 -6.22
N THR A 27 12.92 -20.72 -6.44
CA THR A 27 13.29 -22.11 -6.12
C THR A 27 13.91 -22.29 -4.72
N ALA A 28 14.05 -21.23 -3.93
CA ALA A 28 14.55 -21.33 -2.57
C ALA A 28 13.54 -22.08 -1.65
N PRO A 29 13.99 -22.92 -0.71
CA PRO A 29 13.12 -23.71 0.17
C PRO A 29 12.22 -22.86 1.10
N ASP A 30 12.62 -21.62 1.38
CA ASP A 30 11.83 -20.62 2.11
C ASP A 30 10.89 -19.77 1.22
N SER A 31 10.82 -20.05 -0.08
CA SER A 31 9.94 -19.33 -1.01
C SER A 31 8.45 -19.70 -0.86
N LYS A 32 8.06 -20.21 0.32
CA LYS A 32 6.65 -20.32 0.71
C LYS A 32 6.09 -18.90 0.78
N ALA A 33 5.55 -18.46 -0.35
CA ALA A 33 4.81 -17.22 -0.46
C ALA A 33 3.80 -17.16 0.69
N LYS A 34 4.04 -16.26 1.66
CA LYS A 34 3.06 -15.94 2.69
C LYS A 34 1.74 -15.73 1.98
N LYS A 35 0.70 -16.47 2.39
CA LYS A 35 -0.65 -16.40 1.84
C LYS A 35 -1.14 -14.96 2.01
N ASN A 36 -0.86 -14.12 1.03
CA ASN A 36 -1.17 -12.71 1.07
C ASN A 36 -2.69 -12.63 0.94
N ILE A 37 -3.40 -12.38 2.04
CA ILE A 37 -4.83 -12.00 2.07
C ILE A 37 -5.01 -10.58 1.48
N ARG A 38 -4.10 -10.17 0.59
CA ARG A 38 -4.06 -8.85 -0.03
C ARG A 38 -5.07 -8.73 -1.19
N GLY A 39 -5.83 -9.79 -1.48
CA GLY A 39 -6.73 -9.89 -2.65
C GLY A 39 -8.23 -9.93 -2.36
N LYS A 40 -8.71 -9.80 -1.10
CA LYS A 40 -10.15 -9.82 -0.77
C LYS A 40 -10.69 -8.47 -0.25
N ARG A 41 -10.00 -7.36 -0.54
CA ARG A 41 -10.51 -6.03 -0.19
C ARG A 41 -11.36 -5.53 -1.35
N GLU A 42 -12.65 -5.40 -1.10
CA GLU A 42 -13.57 -4.75 -2.02
C GLU A 42 -13.60 -3.25 -1.74
N MET A 43 -13.58 -2.45 -2.80
CA MET A 43 -13.64 -1.00 -2.72
C MET A 43 -15.02 -0.56 -3.18
N PHE A 44 -15.66 0.31 -2.40
CA PHE A 44 -16.94 0.90 -2.73
C PHE A 44 -16.90 2.41 -2.47
N GLN A 45 -17.81 3.15 -3.10
CA GLN A 45 -17.94 4.60 -2.92
C GLN A 45 -19.14 4.90 -2.03
N VAL A 46 -19.00 5.91 -1.18
CA VAL A 46 -20.05 6.39 -0.26
C VAL A 46 -20.05 7.91 -0.23
N GLY A 47 -21.24 8.48 -0.21
CA GLY A 47 -21.45 9.91 0.02
C GLY A 47 -21.48 10.22 1.51
N PHE A 48 -20.82 11.31 1.90
CA PHE A 48 -20.89 11.89 3.24
C PHE A 48 -21.23 13.37 3.12
N GLU A 49 -21.91 13.90 4.13
CA GLU A 49 -22.01 15.34 4.30
C GLU A 49 -20.61 15.94 4.52
N PRO A 50 -20.35 17.14 3.98
CA PRO A 50 -19.02 17.74 4.03
C PRO A 50 -18.58 18.05 5.47
N GLU A 51 -19.51 18.44 6.34
CA GLU A 51 -19.25 18.72 7.75
C GLU A 51 -18.82 17.46 8.49
N LEU A 52 -19.58 16.38 8.33
CA LEU A 52 -19.26 15.07 8.90
C LEU A 52 -17.90 14.53 8.40
N LEU A 53 -17.57 14.76 7.12
CA LEU A 53 -16.28 14.36 6.58
C LEU A 53 -15.11 15.14 7.21
N ALA A 54 -15.33 16.41 7.54
CA ALA A 54 -14.33 17.24 8.22
C ALA A 54 -14.08 16.75 9.66
N GLU A 55 -15.14 16.45 10.41
CA GLU A 55 -15.03 15.86 11.75
C GLU A 55 -14.31 14.51 11.72
N PHE A 56 -14.67 13.67 10.75
CA PHE A 56 -14.02 12.37 10.53
C PHE A 56 -12.51 12.52 10.30
N ASP A 57 -12.12 13.49 9.48
CA ASP A 57 -10.72 13.76 9.18
C ASP A 57 -9.96 14.41 10.34
N ALA A 58 -10.65 15.13 11.24
CA ALA A 58 -10.06 15.60 12.48
C ALA A 58 -9.81 14.43 13.45
N ALA A 59 -10.81 13.56 13.64
CA ALA A 59 -10.72 12.39 14.51
C ALA A 59 -9.62 11.41 14.06
N ARG A 60 -9.52 11.13 12.75
CA ARG A 60 -8.48 10.23 12.24
C ARG A 60 -7.06 10.76 12.50
N LYS A 61 -6.87 12.10 12.45
CA LYS A 61 -5.56 12.74 12.70
C LYS A 61 -5.15 12.59 14.16
N GLN A 62 -6.09 12.80 15.08
CA GLN A 62 -5.83 12.62 16.53
C GLN A 62 -5.46 11.16 16.86
N LEU A 63 -6.11 10.20 16.20
CA LEU A 63 -5.89 8.77 16.43
C LEU A 63 -4.74 8.17 15.61
N GLY A 64 -4.14 8.92 14.69
CA GLY A 64 -3.09 8.42 13.78
C GLY A 64 -3.58 7.34 12.81
N LEU A 65 -4.86 7.34 12.46
CA LEU A 65 -5.48 6.30 11.63
C LEU A 65 -5.72 6.76 10.19
N SER A 66 -5.65 5.81 9.26
CA SER A 66 -6.11 6.06 7.89
C SER A 66 -7.64 6.13 7.84
N ARG A 67 -8.18 6.83 6.83
CA ARG A 67 -9.64 6.99 6.67
C ARG A 67 -10.36 5.62 6.65
N PRO A 68 -9.91 4.62 5.86
CA PRO A 68 -10.53 3.29 5.86
C PRO A 68 -10.37 2.53 7.19
N ALA A 69 -9.28 2.74 7.93
CA ALA A 69 -9.08 2.09 9.22
C ALA A 69 -10.09 2.58 10.27
N LEU A 70 -10.34 3.89 10.32
CA LEU A 70 -11.32 4.47 11.23
C LEU A 70 -12.75 4.00 10.87
N ILE A 71 -13.10 3.97 9.57
CA ILE A 71 -14.40 3.42 9.10
C ILE A 71 -14.53 1.95 9.53
N LYS A 72 -13.49 1.15 9.32
CA LYS A 72 -13.51 -0.28 9.68
C LYS A 72 -13.75 -0.50 11.18
N ILE A 73 -13.13 0.32 12.03
CA ILE A 73 -13.33 0.23 13.49
C ILE A 73 -14.76 0.62 13.86
N ALA A 74 -15.28 1.71 13.30
CA ALA A 74 -16.64 2.16 13.56
C ALA A 74 -17.67 1.10 13.15
N VAL A 75 -17.57 0.56 11.93
CA VAL A 75 -18.43 -0.53 11.44
C VAL A 75 -18.30 -1.77 12.33
N ARG A 76 -17.08 -2.14 12.73
CA ARG A 76 -16.88 -3.31 13.58
C ARG A 76 -17.55 -3.15 14.95
N ARG A 77 -17.41 -1.99 15.57
CA ARG A 77 -18.07 -1.67 16.85
C ARG A 77 -19.59 -1.71 16.73
N LEU A 78 -20.14 -1.21 15.63
CA LEU A 78 -21.58 -1.22 15.38
C LEU A 78 -22.11 -2.65 15.20
N LEU A 79 -21.40 -3.48 14.43
CA LEU A 79 -21.75 -4.90 14.25
C LEU A 79 -21.59 -5.71 15.56
N ASP A 80 -20.53 -5.45 16.33
CA ASP A 80 -20.32 -6.12 17.62
C ASP A 80 -21.38 -5.70 18.66
N ALA A 81 -22.01 -4.53 18.50
CA ALA A 81 -23.13 -4.06 19.32
C ALA A 81 -24.49 -4.67 18.93
N GLY A 82 -24.54 -5.46 17.85
CA GLY A 82 -25.75 -6.20 17.45
C GLY A 82 -26.84 -5.35 16.81
N VAL A 83 -26.47 -4.22 16.19
CA VAL A 83 -27.38 -3.47 15.29
C VAL A 83 -27.67 -4.30 14.03
#